data_AF-A0A3M7MPD2-F1
#
_entry.id   AF-A0A3M7MPD2-F1
#
_cell.length_a   1.000
_cell.length_b   1.000
_cell.length_c   1.000
_cell.angle_alpha   90.00
_cell.angle_beta   90.00
_cell.angle_gamma   90.00
#
_symmetry.space_group_name_H-M   'P 1'
#
loop_
_entity.id
_entity.type
_entity.pdbx_description
1 polymer ?
#
loop_
_entity_poly.entity_id
_entity_poly.type
_entity_poly.pdbx_seq_one_letter_code
_entity_poly.pdbx_strand_id
1 'polypeptide(L)'
;MEAVAAATPPQLPARLLRFFTKYPPQFPRIGLRRQAELFKLAKEYGVEALLPVSRKSTEFKHQRLLLHGLRVRGTGEGQKVKGHKWERQHDAKMEERYNAIVNMPALVREWQARGHGRGFKKEQFPKVRMP
;
A
#
# COMPACT_ATOMS: atom_id res chain seq x y z
N MET A 1 15.53 4.71 22.66
CA MET A 1 15.89 3.85 21.52
C MET A 1 15.29 2.48 21.79
N GLU A 2 14.02 2.29 21.47
CA GLU A 2 13.37 0.99 21.66
C GLU A 2 13.75 0.10 20.48
N ALA A 3 14.57 -0.90 20.77
CA ALA A 3 14.85 -1.99 19.86
C ALA A 3 13.54 -2.72 19.59
N VAL A 4 13.05 -2.64 18.35
CA VAL A 4 11.94 -3.46 17.88
C VAL A 4 12.40 -4.91 17.95
N ALA A 5 11.95 -5.62 18.98
CA ALA A 5 12.18 -7.04 19.15
C ALA A 5 11.66 -7.75 17.89
N ALA A 6 12.57 -8.31 17.09
CA ALA A 6 12.23 -9.13 15.95
C ALA A 6 11.47 -10.36 16.48
N ALA A 7 10.15 -10.38 16.32
CA ALA A 7 9.32 -11.49 16.72
C ALA A 7 9.83 -12.77 16.05
N THR A 8 10.25 -13.74 16.86
CA THR A 8 10.63 -15.07 16.38
C THR A 8 9.47 -15.61 15.54
N PRO A 9 9.71 -16.09 14.31
CA PRO A 9 8.63 -16.58 13.46
C PRO A 9 7.84 -17.67 14.21
N PRO A 10 6.50 -17.66 14.13
CA PRO A 10 5.68 -18.61 14.86
C PRO A 10 6.04 -20.03 14.42
N GLN A 11 6.51 -20.82 15.39
CA GLN A 11 6.95 -22.19 15.15
C GLN A 11 5.70 -23.06 15.00
N LEU A 12 5.64 -23.87 13.93
CA LEU A 12 4.49 -24.72 13.69
C LEU A 12 4.30 -25.71 14.86
N PRO A 13 3.06 -25.94 15.30
CA PRO A 13 2.79 -26.94 16.34
C PRO A 13 3.27 -28.32 15.87
N ALA A 14 3.84 -29.10 16.79
CA ALA A 14 4.47 -30.40 16.50
C ALA A 14 3.57 -31.38 15.72
N ARG A 15 2.24 -31.29 15.91
CA ARG A 15 1.25 -32.08 15.17
C ARG A 15 1.28 -31.80 13.67
N LEU A 16 1.41 -30.53 13.26
CA LEU A 16 1.49 -30.15 11.85
C LEU A 16 2.83 -30.56 11.24
N LEU A 17 3.93 -30.47 11.99
CA LEU A 17 5.23 -30.99 11.53
C LEU A 17 5.15 -32.49 11.22
N ARG A 18 4.58 -33.28 12.14
CA ARG A 18 4.34 -34.73 11.93
C ARG A 18 3.36 -35.01 10.78
N PHE A 19 2.43 -34.12 10.51
CA PHE A 19 1.52 -34.24 9.38
C PHE A 19 2.25 -34.05 8.05
N PHE A 20 3.10 -33.02 7.92
CA PHE A 20 3.86 -32.78 6.69
C PHE A 20 5.00 -33.78 6.46
N THR A 21 5.54 -34.42 7.50
CA THR A 21 6.47 -35.56 7.31
C THR A 21 5.76 -36.80 6.79
N LYS A 22 4.52 -37.06 7.26
CA LYS A 22 3.70 -38.18 6.80
C LYS A 22 3.11 -37.94 5.40
N TYR A 23 2.72 -36.70 5.12
CA TYR A 23 2.10 -36.27 3.86
C TYR A 23 2.84 -35.04 3.32
N PRO A 24 4.00 -35.23 2.68
CA PRO A 24 4.74 -34.12 2.12
C PRO A 24 3.92 -33.45 1.00
N PRO A 25 3.93 -32.11 0.92
CA PRO A 25 3.23 -31.41 -0.15
C PRO A 25 3.81 -31.82 -1.50
N GLN A 26 2.92 -32.25 -2.40
CA GLN A 26 3.32 -32.69 -3.73
C GLN A 26 3.59 -31.47 -4.62
N PHE A 27 4.81 -31.39 -5.15
CA PHE A 27 5.17 -30.36 -6.12
C PHE A 27 4.83 -30.83 -7.53
N PRO A 28 4.40 -29.93 -8.43
CA PRO A 28 4.17 -30.30 -9.82
C PRO A 28 5.49 -30.74 -10.46
N ARG A 29 5.46 -31.88 -11.16
CA ARG A 29 6.63 -32.42 -11.90
C ARG A 29 7.19 -31.43 -12.92
N ILE A 30 6.33 -30.55 -13.44
CA ILE A 30 6.67 -29.48 -14.38
C ILE A 30 6.49 -28.14 -13.65
N GLY A 31 7.58 -27.36 -13.55
CA GLY A 31 7.54 -26.03 -12.95
C GLY A 31 6.78 -25.02 -13.79
N LEU A 32 6.32 -23.92 -13.17
CA LEU A 32 5.50 -22.89 -13.84
C LEU A 32 6.18 -22.22 -15.04
N ARG A 33 7.53 -22.17 -15.06
CA ARG A 33 8.31 -21.70 -16.22
C ARG A 33 8.17 -22.66 -17.40
N ARG A 34 8.51 -23.93 -17.19
CA ARG A 34 8.41 -24.99 -18.22
C ARG A 34 6.97 -25.14 -18.74
N GLN A 35 5.99 -25.03 -17.85
CA GLN A 35 4.59 -25.01 -18.25
C GLN A 35 4.28 -23.84 -19.20
N ALA A 36 4.77 -22.63 -18.90
CA ALA A 36 4.57 -21.48 -19.78
C ALA A 36 5.25 -21.66 -21.16
N GLU A 37 6.41 -22.29 -21.21
CA GLU A 37 7.12 -22.60 -22.47
C GLU A 37 6.35 -23.60 -23.32
N LEU A 38 5.82 -24.67 -22.71
CA LEU A 38 4.95 -25.64 -23.40
C LEU A 38 3.69 -24.97 -23.95
N PHE A 39 3.04 -24.10 -23.17
CA PHE A 39 1.85 -23.37 -23.63
C PHE A 39 2.18 -22.35 -24.72
N LYS A 40 3.37 -21.74 -24.68
CA LYS A 40 3.83 -20.86 -25.76
C LYS A 40 4.01 -21.64 -27.06
N LEU A 41 4.72 -22.77 -27.01
CA LEU A 41 4.89 -23.66 -28.16
C LEU A 41 3.54 -24.18 -28.67
N ALA A 42 2.69 -24.68 -27.77
CA ALA A 42 1.38 -25.20 -28.14
C ALA A 42 0.49 -24.15 -28.80
N LYS A 43 0.59 -22.88 -28.38
CA LYS A 43 -0.10 -21.77 -29.01
C LYS A 43 0.43 -21.49 -30.43
N GLU A 44 1.76 -21.55 -30.63
CA GLU A 44 2.39 -21.37 -31.94
C GLU A 44 1.94 -22.46 -32.94
N TYR A 45 1.79 -23.71 -32.48
CA TYR A 45 1.36 -24.84 -33.30
C TYR A 45 -0.16 -25.12 -33.25
N GLY A 46 -0.95 -24.30 -32.56
CA GLY A 46 -2.41 -24.47 -32.45
C GLY A 46 -2.88 -25.71 -31.68
N VAL A 47 -2.00 -26.38 -30.93
CA VAL A 47 -2.29 -27.61 -30.16
C VAL A 47 -2.60 -27.34 -28.68
N GLU A 48 -3.00 -26.11 -28.33
CA GLU A 48 -3.27 -25.73 -26.95
C GLU A 48 -4.40 -26.55 -26.31
N ALA A 49 -5.43 -26.91 -27.08
CA ALA A 49 -6.58 -27.69 -26.60
C ALA A 49 -6.23 -29.13 -26.17
N LEU A 50 -5.06 -29.66 -26.60
CA LEU A 50 -4.60 -31.00 -26.21
C LEU A 50 -3.94 -31.01 -24.82
N LEU A 51 -3.50 -29.86 -24.34
CA LEU A 51 -2.85 -29.75 -23.03
C LEU A 51 -3.90 -29.64 -21.91
N PRO A 52 -3.58 -30.12 -20.69
CA PRO A 52 -4.47 -29.97 -19.56
C PRO A 52 -4.62 -28.49 -19.18
N VAL A 53 -5.84 -28.08 -18.78
CA VAL A 53 -6.12 -26.71 -18.33
C VAL A 53 -5.16 -26.32 -17.20
N SER A 54 -4.50 -25.17 -17.36
CA SER A 54 -3.53 -24.69 -16.39
C SER A 54 -3.61 -23.20 -16.13
N ARG A 55 -2.98 -22.74 -15.03
CA ARG A 55 -2.80 -21.30 -14.74
C ARG A 55 -2.09 -20.53 -15.86
N LYS A 56 -1.40 -21.22 -16.77
CA LYS A 56 -0.67 -20.63 -17.89
C LYS A 56 -1.43 -20.71 -19.23
N SER A 57 -2.52 -21.48 -19.29
CA SER A 57 -3.43 -21.54 -20.45
C SER A 57 -4.03 -20.17 -20.77
N THR A 58 -4.23 -19.93 -22.06
CA THR A 58 -4.86 -18.73 -22.62
C THR A 58 -6.30 -18.61 -22.17
N GLU A 59 -7.10 -19.67 -22.32
CA GLU A 59 -8.52 -19.71 -21.91
C GLU A 59 -8.68 -19.41 -20.42
N PHE A 60 -7.88 -20.06 -19.58
CA PHE A 60 -7.93 -19.85 -18.14
C PHE A 60 -7.58 -18.40 -17.75
N LYS A 61 -6.58 -17.79 -18.40
CA LYS A 61 -6.24 -16.38 -18.17
C LYS A 61 -7.36 -15.45 -18.59
N HIS A 62 -7.99 -15.73 -19.73
CA HIS A 62 -9.08 -14.92 -20.28
C HIS A 62 -10.32 -15.01 -19.39
N GLN A 63 -10.77 -16.22 -19.06
CA GLN A 63 -11.88 -16.46 -18.15
C GLN A 63 -11.65 -15.77 -16.79
N ARG A 64 -10.44 -15.92 -16.22
CA ARG A 64 -10.10 -15.27 -14.95
C ARG A 64 -10.13 -13.75 -15.02
N LEU A 65 -9.75 -13.17 -16.16
CA LEU A 65 -9.81 -11.72 -16.37
C LEU A 65 -11.26 -11.24 -16.51
N LEU A 66 -12.08 -11.96 -17.28
CA LEU A 66 -13.50 -11.65 -17.44
C LEU A 66 -14.28 -11.74 -16.12
N LEU A 67 -14.03 -12.78 -15.32
CA LEU A 67 -14.77 -13.02 -14.08
C LEU A 67 -14.38 -12.05 -12.95
N HIS A 68 -13.13 -11.60 -12.91
CA HIS A 68 -12.60 -10.89 -11.74
C HIS A 68 -12.08 -9.49 -12.03
N GLY A 69 -11.92 -9.10 -13.30
CA GLY A 69 -11.41 -7.79 -13.69
C GLY A 69 -9.98 -7.52 -13.23
N LEU A 70 -9.60 -6.24 -13.26
CA LEU A 70 -8.33 -5.78 -12.69
C LEU A 70 -8.48 -5.68 -11.16
N ARG A 71 -7.57 -6.33 -10.43
CA ARG A 71 -7.60 -6.35 -8.94
C ARG A 71 -6.36 -5.75 -8.28
N VAL A 72 -5.64 -4.89 -8.99
CA VAL A 72 -4.49 -4.18 -8.43
C VAL A 72 -4.98 -3.19 -7.38
N ARG A 73 -4.38 -3.17 -6.19
CA ARG A 73 -4.79 -2.27 -5.11
C ARG A 73 -4.73 -0.81 -5.59
N GLY A 74 -5.84 -0.08 -5.45
CA GLY A 74 -5.98 1.32 -5.86
C GLY A 74 -6.61 1.51 -7.24
N THR A 75 -6.24 0.70 -8.23
CA THR A 75 -6.71 0.83 -9.64
C THR A 75 -7.70 -0.27 -10.04
N GLY A 76 -7.86 -1.30 -9.22
CA GLY A 76 -8.79 -2.38 -9.48
C GLY A 76 -10.24 -1.95 -9.41
N GLU A 77 -11.12 -2.73 -10.03
CA GLU A 77 -12.56 -2.49 -10.01
C GLU A 77 -13.07 -2.40 -8.56
N GLY A 78 -13.78 -1.32 -8.24
CA GLY A 78 -14.29 -1.06 -6.88
C GLY A 78 -13.24 -0.59 -5.87
N GLN A 79 -11.99 -0.34 -6.27
CA GLN A 79 -10.95 0.21 -5.39
C GLN A 79 -10.77 1.71 -5.62
N LYS A 80 -10.38 2.43 -4.56
CA LYS A 80 -10.05 3.87 -4.62
C LYS A 80 -8.58 4.10 -4.32
N VAL A 81 -7.95 4.99 -5.07
CA VAL A 81 -6.57 5.43 -4.85
C VAL A 81 -6.47 6.22 -3.53
N LYS A 82 -5.43 5.93 -2.74
CA LYS A 82 -5.20 6.59 -1.44
C LYS A 82 -4.88 8.09 -1.55
N GLY A 83 -4.23 8.49 -2.63
CA GLY A 83 -3.68 9.85 -2.81
C GLY A 83 -2.35 10.07 -2.08
N HIS A 84 -1.56 11.01 -2.59
CA HIS A 84 -0.29 11.39 -2.00
C HIS A 84 -0.50 12.07 -0.63
N LYS A 85 0.57 12.19 0.18
CA LYS A 85 0.47 12.84 1.50
C LYS A 85 0.03 14.31 1.39
N TRP A 86 0.50 15.02 0.36
CA TRP A 86 0.19 16.44 0.18
C TRP A 86 -1.25 16.66 -0.28
N GLU A 87 -1.78 15.82 -1.18
CA GLU A 87 -3.20 15.85 -1.61
C GLU A 87 -4.13 15.69 -0.40
N ARG A 88 -3.84 14.69 0.45
CA ARG A 88 -4.64 14.41 1.65
C ARG A 88 -4.60 15.49 2.72
N GLN A 89 -3.54 16.31 2.74
CA GLN A 89 -3.36 17.39 3.72
C GLN A 89 -3.64 18.78 3.15
N HIS A 90 -3.96 18.86 1.85
CA HIS A 90 -4.07 20.13 1.15
C HIS A 90 -5.16 21.01 1.76
N ASP A 91 -6.38 20.48 1.88
CA ASP A 91 -7.55 21.25 2.30
C ASP A 91 -7.41 21.71 3.75
N ALA A 92 -7.00 20.82 4.65
CA ALA A 92 -6.71 21.16 6.05
C ALA A 92 -5.63 22.26 6.17
N LYS A 93 -4.58 22.21 5.33
CA LYS A 93 -3.57 23.27 5.30
C LYS A 93 -4.08 24.58 4.71
N MET A 94 -5.03 24.55 3.77
CA MET A 94 -5.65 25.77 3.24
C MET A 94 -6.56 26.43 4.28
N GLU A 95 -7.34 25.64 5.02
CA GLU A 95 -8.17 26.14 6.13
C GLU A 95 -7.32 26.78 7.22
N GLU A 96 -6.20 26.15 7.61
CA GLU A 96 -5.26 26.71 8.58
C GLU A 96 -4.70 28.06 8.11
N ARG A 97 -4.33 28.17 6.83
CA ARG A 97 -3.86 29.43 6.23
C ARG A 97 -4.95 30.50 6.22
N TYR A 98 -6.17 30.13 5.83
CA TYR A 98 -7.30 31.05 5.81
C TYR A 98 -7.58 31.61 7.20
N ASN A 99 -7.68 30.74 8.21
CA ASN A 99 -7.89 31.14 9.60
C ASN A 99 -6.76 32.04 10.12
N ALA A 100 -5.51 31.76 9.74
CA ALA A 100 -4.38 32.63 10.10
C ALA A 100 -4.51 34.04 9.50
N ILE A 101 -4.91 34.15 8.22
CA ILE A 101 -5.11 35.45 7.54
C ILE A 101 -6.25 36.22 8.20
N VAL A 102 -7.38 35.56 8.48
CA VAL A 102 -8.54 36.19 9.12
C VAL A 102 -8.22 36.70 10.52
N ASN A 103 -7.43 35.95 11.30
CA ASN A 103 -7.06 36.32 12.67
C ASN A 103 -5.87 37.30 12.74
N MET A 104 -5.12 37.47 11.65
CA MET A 104 -3.91 38.30 11.62
C MET A 104 -4.14 39.77 12.02
N PRO A 105 -5.19 40.48 11.56
CA PRO A 105 -5.41 41.88 11.94
C PRO A 105 -5.64 42.07 13.45
N ALA A 106 -6.38 41.15 14.10
CA ALA A 106 -6.61 41.19 15.53
C ALA A 106 -5.30 40.99 16.31
N LEU A 107 -4.49 40.03 15.88
CA LEU A 107 -3.15 39.76 16.40
C LEU A 107 -2.22 40.99 16.27
N VAL A 108 -2.25 41.67 15.13
CA VAL A 108 -1.43 42.89 14.91
C VAL A 108 -1.85 44.01 15.86
N ARG A 109 -3.15 44.22 16.07
CA ARG A 109 -3.65 45.22 17.03
C ARG A 109 -3.19 44.92 18.46
N GLU A 110 -3.30 43.68 18.90
CA GLU A 110 -2.82 43.23 20.21
C GLU A 110 -1.30 43.41 20.35
N TRP A 111 -0.55 43.10 19.29
CA TRP A 111 0.91 43.25 19.24
C TRP A 111 1.36 44.71 19.36
N GLN A 112 0.69 45.62 18.63
CA GLN A 112 0.95 47.06 18.71
C GLN A 112 0.58 47.62 20.09
N ALA A 113 -0.60 47.28 20.61
CA ALA A 113 -1.08 47.76 21.91
C ALA A 113 -0.18 47.36 23.08
N ARG A 114 0.39 46.15 23.06
CA ARG A 114 1.31 45.65 24.10
C ARG A 114 2.78 46.05 23.88
N GLY A 115 3.05 46.97 22.95
CA GLY A 115 4.37 47.57 22.78
C GLY A 115 5.35 46.72 21.95
N HIS A 116 4.90 46.23 20.78
CA HIS A 116 5.75 45.62 19.75
C HIS A 116 6.54 44.39 20.25
N GLY A 117 5.89 43.53 21.03
CA GLY A 117 6.48 42.27 21.53
C GLY A 117 7.16 42.37 22.90
N ARG A 118 7.31 43.58 23.49
CA ARG A 118 7.85 43.73 24.85
C ARG A 118 6.94 43.14 25.94
N GLY A 119 5.62 43.25 25.76
CA GLY A 119 4.62 42.69 26.69
C GLY A 119 4.26 41.22 26.45
N PHE A 120 4.94 40.51 25.53
CA PHE A 120 4.67 39.11 25.23
C PHE A 120 5.64 38.19 25.96
N LYS A 121 5.13 37.06 26.45
CA LYS A 121 5.96 36.04 27.10
C LYS A 121 6.62 35.14 26.05
N LYS A 122 7.76 34.55 26.40
CA LYS A 122 8.52 33.67 25.49
C LYS A 122 7.69 32.48 24.99
N GLU A 123 6.73 31.99 25.78
CA GLU A 123 5.87 30.86 25.39
C GLU A 123 4.83 31.21 24.32
N GLN A 124 4.54 32.50 24.13
CA GLN A 124 3.54 32.99 23.16
C GLN A 124 4.12 33.11 21.74
N PHE A 125 5.44 33.10 21.60
CA PHE A 125 6.10 33.10 20.30
C PHE A 125 6.06 31.69 19.68
N PRO A 126 5.98 31.61 18.33
CA PRO A 126 6.01 30.33 17.65
C PRO A 126 7.33 29.61 17.96
N LYS A 127 7.22 28.36 18.41
CA LYS A 127 8.39 27.50 18.61
C LYS A 127 8.86 27.01 17.25
N VAL A 128 9.79 27.75 16.65
CA VAL A 128 10.44 27.33 15.40
C VAL A 128 11.35 26.15 15.75
N ARG A 129 10.95 24.94 15.39
CA ARG A 129 11.88 23.82 15.33
C ARG A 129 12.69 24.01 14.06
N MET A 130 13.93 24.48 14.22
CA MET A 130 14.90 24.50 13.12
C MET A 130 15.02 23.06 12.55
N PRO A 131 15.10 22.89 11.22
CA PRO A 131 15.31 21.57 10.61
C PRO A 131 16.60 20.92 11.09
#